data_AF-A0A370AGX2-F1
#
_entry.id   AF-A0A370AGX2-F1
#
_cell.length_a   1.000
_cell.length_b   1.000
_cell.length_c   1.000
_cell.angle_alpha   90.00
_cell.angle_beta   90.00
_cell.angle_gamma   90.00
#
_symmetry.space_group_name_H-M   'P 1'
#
loop_
_entity.id
_entity.type
_entity.pdbx_description
1 polymer ?
#
loop_
_entity_poly.entity_id
_entity_poly.type
_entity_poly.pdbx_seq_one_letter_code
_entity_poly.pdbx_strand_id
1 'polypeptide(L)'
;MASNRSLKAEGGRQEEVSYFDVEVWSKVAEACEKHLQKGRGVRVVGRLKQDRGIDEEGGSHHKIKVVGEHVEFKPQNTASAGPGDSNESEDENLKESIEDTVEESLEEVLI
;
A
#
# COMPACT_ATOMS: atom_id res chain seq x y z
N MET A 1 -2.35 1.25 7.87
CA MET A 1 -3.53 1.22 6.99
C MET A 1 -4.74 0.67 7.75
N ALA A 2 -5.95 1.08 7.38
CA ALA A 2 -7.19 0.51 7.91
C ALA A 2 -7.92 -0.25 6.79
N SER A 3 -8.40 -1.45 7.10
CA SER A 3 -9.17 -2.28 6.19
C SER A 3 -10.50 -2.64 6.84
N ASN A 4 -11.59 -2.32 6.17
CA ASN A 4 -12.93 -2.53 6.68
C ASN A 4 -13.56 -3.73 5.97
N ARG A 5 -14.19 -4.62 6.74
CA ARG A 5 -14.96 -5.75 6.23
C ARG A 5 -16.37 -5.68 6.77
N SER A 6 -17.36 -5.76 5.88
CA SER A 6 -18.76 -5.85 6.27
C SER A 6 -19.31 -7.25 6.02
N LEU A 7 -19.91 -7.83 7.06
CA LEU A 7 -20.53 -9.15 7.01
C LEU A 7 -22.04 -9.01 7.26
N LYS A 8 -22.83 -9.85 6.59
CA LYS A 8 -24.26 -9.99 6.85
C LYS A 8 -24.46 -11.15 7.82
N ALA A 9 -24.98 -10.87 9.00
CA ALA A 9 -25.34 -11.85 10.02
C ALA A 9 -26.87 -11.88 10.22
N GLU A 10 -27.40 -12.91 10.89
CA GLU A 10 -28.84 -13.06 11.15
C GLU A 10 -29.47 -11.85 11.87
N GLY A 11 -28.67 -11.11 12.66
CA GLY A 11 -29.10 -9.91 13.39
C GLY A 11 -28.83 -8.57 12.71
N GLY A 12 -28.28 -8.56 11.49
CA GLY A 12 -27.98 -7.31 10.75
C GLY A 12 -26.58 -7.28 10.12
N ARG A 13 -26.14 -6.07 9.74
CA ARG A 13 -24.83 -5.81 9.13
C ARG A 13 -23.80 -5.58 10.23
N GLN A 14 -22.78 -6.43 10.30
CA GLN A 14 -21.64 -6.27 11.21
C GLN A 14 -20.48 -5.66 10.44
N GLU A 15 -19.81 -4.67 11.04
CA GLU A 15 -18.60 -4.06 10.51
C GLU A 15 -17.41 -4.40 11.39
N GLU A 16 -16.32 -4.83 10.75
CA GLU A 16 -15.05 -5.13 11.38
C GLU A 16 -13.97 -4.25 10.74
N VAL A 17 -13.13 -3.63 11.58
CA VAL A 17 -12.01 -2.82 11.12
C VAL A 17 -10.72 -3.44 11.61
N SER A 18 -9.82 -3.73 10.67
CA SER A 18 -8.48 -4.23 10.95
C SER A 18 -7.45 -3.15 10.63
N TYR A 19 -6.48 -2.99 11.52
CA TYR A 19 -5.36 -2.08 11.32
C TYR A 19 -4.09 -2.87 11.06
N PHE A 20 -3.44 -2.55 9.95
CA PHE A 20 -2.20 -3.21 9.55
C PHE A 20 -1.11 -2.16 9.37
N ASP A 21 0.10 -2.50 9.81
CA ASP A 21 1.27 -1.70 9.47
C ASP A 21 1.86 -2.17 8.16
N VAL A 22 2.25 -1.20 7.34
CA VAL A 22 2.87 -1.43 6.05
C VAL A 22 4.23 -0.75 6.06
N GLU A 23 5.26 -1.51 5.72
CA GLU A 23 6.64 -1.04 5.59
C GLU A 23 7.02 -1.07 4.12
N VAL A 24 7.49 0.05 3.58
CA VAL A 24 7.91 0.22 2.18
C VAL A 24 9.31 0.82 2.14
N TRP A 25 10.06 0.54 1.07
CA TRP A 25 11.45 0.95 0.92
C TRP A 25 11.74 1.46 -0.50
N SER A 26 12.89 2.11 -0.66
CA SER A 26 13.42 2.55 -1.95
C SER A 26 12.40 3.38 -2.76
N LYS A 27 12.27 3.13 -4.08
CA LYS A 27 11.39 3.89 -4.97
C LYS A 27 9.91 3.92 -4.52
N VAL A 28 9.43 2.83 -3.90
CA VAL A 28 8.04 2.76 -3.39
C VAL A 28 7.84 3.71 -2.21
N ALA A 29 8.85 3.85 -1.34
CA ALA A 29 8.80 4.79 -0.24
C ALA A 29 8.76 6.25 -0.74
N GLU A 30 9.57 6.59 -1.74
CA GLU A 30 9.57 7.92 -2.38
C GLU A 30 8.21 8.23 -3.04
N ALA A 31 7.61 7.24 -3.73
CA ALA A 31 6.27 7.40 -4.30
C ALA A 31 5.20 7.60 -3.22
N CYS A 32 5.27 6.85 -2.11
CA CYS A 32 4.38 7.05 -0.97
C CYS A 32 4.55 8.44 -0.35
N GLU A 33 5.77 8.96 -0.22
CA GLU A 33 6.00 10.31 0.29
C GLU A 33 5.32 11.38 -0.57
N LYS A 34 5.42 11.26 -1.91
CA LYS A 34 4.86 12.22 -2.85
C LYS A 34 3.34 12.15 -2.98
N HIS A 35 2.77 10.94 -2.93
CA HIS A 35 1.38 10.71 -3.32
C HIS A 35 0.47 10.31 -2.15
N LEU A 36 1.00 9.81 -1.03
CA LEU A 36 0.16 9.33 0.06
C LEU A 36 -0.26 10.49 0.98
N GLN A 37 -1.57 10.61 1.20
CA GLN A 37 -2.15 11.51 2.18
C GLN A 37 -3.07 10.73 3.12
N LYS A 38 -3.34 11.29 4.31
CA LYS A 38 -4.26 10.66 5.27
C LYS A 38 -5.64 10.45 4.62
N GLY A 39 -6.13 9.22 4.67
CA GLY A 39 -7.45 8.86 4.12
C GLY A 39 -7.45 8.53 2.63
N ARG A 40 -6.33 8.69 1.91
CA ARG A 40 -6.21 8.18 0.54
C ARG A 40 -6.22 6.65 0.57
N GLY A 41 -7.10 6.05 -0.23
CA GLY A 41 -7.17 4.60 -0.38
C GLY A 41 -5.95 4.07 -1.14
N VAL A 42 -5.44 2.91 -0.75
CA VAL A 42 -4.30 2.25 -1.40
C VAL A 42 -4.52 0.74 -1.53
N ARG A 43 -3.99 0.15 -2.59
CA ARG A 43 -3.79 -1.30 -2.74
C ARG A 43 -2.30 -1.59 -2.52
N VAL A 44 -2.01 -2.49 -1.60
CA VAL A 44 -0.64 -2.89 -1.28
C VAL A 44 -0.47 -4.37 -1.62
N VAL A 45 0.58 -4.68 -2.38
CA VAL A 45 1.01 -6.05 -2.66
C VAL A 45 2.42 -6.24 -2.09
N GLY A 46 2.64 -7.40 -1.50
CA GLY A 46 3.94 -7.78 -0.96
C GLY A 46 3.79 -9.00 -0.06
N ARG A 47 4.57 -9.05 1.01
CA ARG A 47 4.63 -10.23 1.89
C ARG A 47 4.32 -9.90 3.35
N LEU A 48 3.79 -10.89 4.06
CA LEU A 48 3.62 -10.81 5.51
C LEU A 48 4.95 -11.06 6.21
N LYS A 49 5.26 -10.22 7.20
CA LYS A 49 6.42 -10.37 8.07
C LYS A 49 5.96 -10.30 9.52
N GLN A 50 6.40 -11.27 10.31
CA GLN A 50 6.26 -11.22 11.76
C GLN A 50 7.58 -10.73 12.35
N ASP A 51 7.57 -9.52 12.90
CA ASP A 51 8.70 -9.01 13.67
C ASP A 51 8.61 -9.53 15.11
N ARG A 52 9.77 -9.90 15.66
CA ARG A 52 9.95 -10.30 17.05
C ARG A 52 10.88 -9.30 17.71
N GLY A 53 10.39 -8.60 18.71
CA GLY A 53 11.16 -7.66 19.51
C GLY A 53 11.15 -8.07 20.98
N ILE A 54 12.11 -7.56 21.74
CA ILE A 54 12.12 -7.64 23.20
C ILE A 54 11.91 -6.21 23.70
N ASP A 55 10.96 -6.01 24.60
CA ASP A 55 10.77 -4.71 25.26
C ASP A 55 11.87 -4.45 26.31
N GLU A 56 11.92 -3.22 26.84
CA GLU A 56 12.93 -2.84 27.82
C GLU A 56 12.79 -3.59 29.16
N GLU A 57 11.63 -4.20 29.41
CA GLU A 57 11.34 -5.02 30.60
C GLU A 57 11.60 -6.52 30.37
N GLY A 58 12.06 -6.93 29.17
CA GLY A 58 12.40 -8.31 28.81
C GLY A 58 11.25 -9.16 28.25
N GLY A 59 10.07 -8.57 28.02
CA GLY A 59 8.92 -9.21 27.38
C GLY A 59 9.10 -9.37 25.86
N SER A 60 8.71 -10.55 25.35
CA SER A 60 8.72 -10.81 23.90
C SER A 60 7.46 -10.24 23.25
N HIS A 61 7.65 -9.36 22.26
CA HIS A 61 6.58 -8.81 21.45
C HIS A 61 6.60 -9.40 20.04
N HIS A 62 5.41 -9.68 19.51
CA HIS A 62 5.22 -10.18 18.15
C HIS A 62 4.26 -9.26 17.41
N LYS A 63 4.70 -8.74 16.27
CA LYS A 63 3.88 -7.87 15.44
C LYS A 63 3.88 -8.33 14.00
N ILE A 64 2.69 -8.49 13.42
CA ILE A 64 2.54 -8.81 12.00
C ILE A 64 2.44 -7.50 11.23
N LYS A 65 3.25 -7.35 10.20
CA LYS A 65 3.23 -6.23 9.26
C LYS A 65 3.31 -6.73 7.83
N VAL A 66 2.91 -5.88 6.89
CA VAL A 66 3.07 -6.11 5.46
C VAL A 66 4.34 -5.39 5.00
N VAL A 67 5.27 -6.10 4.37
CA VAL A 67 6.35 -5.47 3.62
C VAL A 67 5.84 -5.26 2.20
N GLY A 68 5.60 -4.00 1.83
CA GLY A 68 5.01 -3.62 0.54
C GLY A 68 6.07 -3.56 -0.55
N GLU A 69 5.85 -4.34 -1.61
CA GLU A 69 6.70 -4.39 -2.81
C GLU A 69 6.08 -3.54 -3.93
N HIS A 70 4.74 -3.47 -3.99
CA HIS A 70 4.02 -2.63 -4.93
C HIS A 70 2.87 -1.91 -4.22
N VAL A 71 2.69 -0.63 -4.51
CA VAL A 71 1.62 0.20 -3.96
C VAL A 71 0.93 0.94 -5.09
N GLU A 72 -0.39 0.77 -5.17
CA GLU A 72 -1.24 1.54 -6.07
C GLU A 72 -2.13 2.47 -5.27
N PHE A 73 -2.20 3.71 -5.73
CA PHE A 73 -2.97 4.75 -5.06
C PHE A 73 -4.34 4.89 -5.71
N LYS A 74 -5.38 4.93 -4.89
CA LYS A 74 -6.71 5.29 -5.38
C LYS A 74 -6.66 6.71 -5.96
N PRO A 75 -7.29 6.97 -7.11
CA PRO A 75 -7.44 8.32 -7.65
C PRO A 75 -8.06 9.25 -6.60
N GLN A 76 -7.50 10.45 -6.48
CA GLN A 76 -7.99 11.44 -5.53
C GLN A 76 -9.08 12.25 -6.24
N ASN A 77 -10.33 12.14 -5.76
CA ASN A 77 -11.40 12.99 -6.28
C ASN A 77 -11.18 14.40 -5.71
N THR A 78 -10.70 15.32 -6.53
CA THR A 78 -10.38 16.71 -6.14
C THR A 78 -11.59 17.54 -5.73
N ALA A 79 -12.81 16.97 -5.77
CA ALA A 79 -14.05 17.63 -5.41
C ALA A 79 -14.16 18.11 -3.96
N SER A 80 -13.25 17.70 -3.06
CA SER A 80 -13.19 18.19 -1.67
C SER A 80 -11.89 18.92 -1.32
N ALA A 81 -11.06 19.27 -2.30
CA ALA A 81 -9.92 20.14 -2.10
C ALA A 81 -10.33 21.59 -2.43
N GLY A 82 -10.21 22.49 -1.45
CA GLY A 82 -10.16 23.93 -1.73
C GLY A 82 -9.03 24.23 -2.74
N PRO A 83 -9.06 25.40 -3.39
CA PRO A 83 -8.23 25.66 -4.57
C PRO A 83 -6.74 25.56 -4.22
N GLY A 84 -6.05 24.60 -4.83
CA GLY A 84 -4.64 24.31 -4.57
C GLY A 84 -4.07 23.30 -5.57
N ASP A 85 -3.71 23.83 -6.74
CA ASP A 85 -2.69 23.39 -7.70
C ASP A 85 -2.79 21.99 -8.33
N SER A 86 -3.10 21.98 -9.62
CA SER A 86 -3.21 20.82 -10.51
C SER A 86 -1.92 20.63 -11.31
N ASN A 87 -1.33 19.43 -11.27
CA ASN A 87 -0.40 18.99 -12.31
C ASN A 87 -0.76 17.57 -12.77
N GLU A 88 -1.61 17.48 -13.80
CA GLU A 88 -1.93 16.25 -14.54
C GLU A 88 -1.06 16.21 -15.81
N SER A 89 0.03 15.44 -15.80
CA SER A 89 0.74 15.03 -17.04
C SER A 89 1.82 13.95 -16.79
N GLU A 90 1.57 12.90 -15.99
CA GLU A 90 2.60 11.85 -15.75
C GLU A 90 2.10 10.39 -15.81
N ASP A 91 0.81 10.13 -16.08
CA ASP A 91 0.23 8.76 -15.99
C ASP A 91 0.57 7.84 -17.18
N GLU A 92 0.92 8.40 -18.36
CA GLU A 92 1.18 7.59 -19.56
C GLU A 92 2.62 7.01 -19.62
N ASN A 93 3.59 7.61 -18.90
CA ASN A 93 4.98 7.15 -18.93
C ASN A 93 5.23 5.92 -18.04
N LEU A 94 4.39 5.71 -17.01
CA LEU A 94 4.54 4.60 -16.08
C LEU A 94 4.16 3.24 -16.68
N LYS A 95 3.20 3.20 -17.62
CA LYS A 95 2.73 1.93 -18.22
C LYS A 95 3.78 1.33 -19.13
N GLU A 96 4.41 2.15 -19.97
CA GLU A 96 5.46 1.72 -20.90
C GLU A 96 6.68 1.17 -20.15
N SER A 97 7.08 1.83 -19.05
CA SER A 97 8.22 1.40 -18.23
C SER A 97 7.98 0.08 -17.46
N ILE A 98 6.72 -0.25 -17.14
CA ILE A 98 6.39 -1.49 -16.43
C ILE A 98 6.40 -2.68 -17.40
N GLU A 99 5.89 -2.52 -18.62
CA GLU A 99 5.90 -3.59 -19.62
C GLU A 99 7.33 -3.99 -20.02
N ASP A 100 8.23 -3.03 -20.23
CA ASP A 100 9.65 -3.32 -20.52
C ASP A 100 10.36 -4.07 -19.37
N THR A 101 10.08 -3.71 -18.11
CA THR A 101 10.69 -4.38 -16.94
C THR A 101 10.21 -5.83 -16.80
N VAL A 102 8.96 -6.10 -17.16
CA VAL A 102 8.38 -7.45 -17.06
C VAL A 102 8.95 -8.35 -18.17
N GLU A 103 9.17 -7.83 -19.38
CA GLU A 103 9.79 -8.58 -20.47
C GLU A 103 11.27 -8.91 -20.16
N GLU A 104 12.04 -7.96 -19.63
CA GLU A 104 13.44 -8.19 -19.22
C GLU A 104 13.55 -9.28 -18.12
N SER A 105 12.58 -9.33 -17.20
CA SER A 105 12.55 -10.35 -16.13
C SER A 105 12.23 -11.77 -16.62
N LEU A 106 11.53 -11.91 -17.75
CA LEU A 106 11.18 -13.23 -18.31
C LEU A 106 12.33 -13.81 -19.15
N GLU A 107 13.18 -12.96 -19.72
CA GLU A 107 14.38 -13.39 -20.45
C GLU A 107 15.47 -13.94 -19.52
N GLU A 108 15.65 -13.35 -18.32
CA GLU A 108 16.62 -13.86 -17.32
C GLU A 108 16.26 -15.26 -16.79
N VAL A 109 14.99 -15.65 -16.81
CA VAL A 109 14.53 -16.94 -16.26
C VAL A 109 14.67 -18.08 -17.28
N LEU A 110 14.86 -17.78 -18.57
CA LEU A 110 14.83 -18.77 -19.65
C LEU A 110 16.21 -19.21 -20.20
N ILE A 111 17.31 -18.79 -19.57
CA ILE A 111 18.70 -19.20 -19.88
C ILE A 111 19.21 -20.18 -18.81
#